data_AF-A0A6L8BDP2-F1
#
_entry.id   AF-A0A6L8BDP2-F1
#
_cell.length_a   1.000
_cell.length_b   1.000
_cell.length_c   1.000
_cell.angle_alpha   90.00
_cell.angle_beta   90.00
_cell.angle_gamma   90.00
#
_symmetry.space_group_name_H-M   'P 1'
#
loop_
_entity.id
_entity.type
_entity.pdbx_description
1 polymer ?
#
loop_
_entity_poly.entity_id
_entity_poly.type
_entity_poly.pdbx_seq_one_letter_code
_entity_poly.pdbx_strand_id
1 'polypeptide(L)'
;MVFHFPHYQTGTPQSAIRLGDYKLIKYYEGNKTALFDLSNDVRERNNLAVQMPEKAAELEALLDEYLVSVNADLPVANPDYDPAKPSGFPGRARRGADPNVIVPFNTTFDPARLYFPE
;
A
#
# COMPACT_ATOMS: atom_id res chain seq x y z
N MET A 1 1.45 -17.43 -5.64
CA MET A 1 0.09 -16.87 -5.45
C MET A 1 0.18 -15.35 -5.44
N VAL A 2 -0.77 -14.65 -6.04
CA VAL A 2 -0.81 -13.18 -6.10
C VAL A 2 -2.11 -12.67 -5.46
N PHE A 3 -2.00 -11.57 -4.73
CA PHE A 3 -3.10 -10.80 -4.18
C PHE A 3 -3.02 -9.38 -4.72
N HIS A 4 -4.15 -8.82 -5.11
CA HIS A 4 -4.20 -7.50 -5.73
C HIS A 4 -5.38 -6.72 -5.14
N PHE A 5 -5.08 -5.61 -4.46
CA PHE A 5 -6.04 -4.72 -3.83
C PHE A 5 -5.74 -3.28 -4.28
N PRO A 6 -6.15 -2.91 -5.51
CA PRO A 6 -5.88 -1.61 -6.10
C PRO A 6 -6.88 -0.58 -5.59
N HIS A 7 -7.27 -0.59 -4.31
CA HIS A 7 -8.20 0.40 -3.79
C HIS A 7 -8.08 0.54 -2.29
N TYR A 8 -8.44 1.72 -1.80
CA TYR A 8 -8.54 1.98 -0.37
C TYR A 8 -9.68 1.17 0.23
N GLN A 9 -9.34 0.25 1.14
CA GLN A 9 -10.31 -0.47 1.96
C GLN A 9 -9.92 -0.33 3.44
N THR A 10 -9.18 -1.31 3.95
CA THR A 10 -8.64 -1.34 5.31
C THR A 10 -7.20 -0.80 5.38
N GLY A 11 -6.60 -0.46 4.24
CA GLY A 11 -5.23 0.01 4.10
C GLY A 11 -5.01 0.70 2.76
N THR A 12 -3.77 1.13 2.51
CA THR A 12 -3.39 1.75 1.25
C THR A 12 -3.40 0.71 0.12
N PRO A 13 -3.58 1.15 -1.15
CA PRO A 13 -3.54 0.25 -2.29
C PRO A 13 -2.23 -0.54 -2.32
N GLN A 14 -2.35 -1.84 -2.55
CA GLN A 14 -1.21 -2.74 -2.51
C GLN A 14 -1.44 -4.00 -3.34
N SER A 15 -0.33 -4.59 -3.77
CA SER A 15 -0.28 -5.90 -4.39
C SER A 15 0.74 -6.77 -3.66
N ALA A 16 0.54 -8.07 -3.64
CA ALA A 16 1.45 -9.00 -2.99
C ALA A 16 1.65 -10.27 -3.81
N ILE A 17 2.87 -10.79 -3.82
CA ILE A 17 3.20 -12.10 -4.38
C ILE A 17 3.82 -12.97 -3.29
N ARG A 18 3.39 -14.23 -3.23
CA ARG A 18 4.08 -15.28 -2.47
C ARG A 18 4.62 -16.33 -3.44
N LEU A 19 5.92 -16.57 -3.36
CA LEU A 19 6.63 -17.59 -4.13
C LEU A 19 7.54 -18.38 -3.19
N GLY A 20 7.23 -19.67 -3.01
CA GLY A 20 7.89 -20.50 -2.00
C GLY A 20 7.70 -19.92 -0.59
N ASP A 21 8.82 -19.74 0.10
CA ASP A 21 8.87 -19.23 1.48
C ASP A 21 8.76 -17.71 1.56
N TYR A 22 8.98 -17.00 0.45
CA TYR A 22 9.02 -15.54 0.47
C TYR A 22 7.68 -14.93 0.04
N LYS A 23 7.32 -13.84 0.71
CA LYS A 23 6.21 -12.96 0.34
C LYS A 23 6.73 -11.54 0.16
N LEU A 24 6.41 -10.93 -0.96
CA LEU A 24 6.60 -9.51 -1.22
C LEU A 24 5.25 -8.80 -1.16
N ILE A 25 5.22 -7.61 -0.57
CA ILE A 25 4.12 -6.65 -0.64
C ILE A 25 4.65 -5.36 -1.29
N LYS A 26 4.01 -4.92 -2.36
CA LYS A 26 4.24 -3.66 -3.05
C LYS A 26 3.16 -2.67 -2.66
N TYR A 27 3.55 -1.56 -2.04
CA TYR A 27 2.67 -0.47 -1.69
C TYR A 27 2.76 0.61 -2.77
N TYR A 28 1.61 1.00 -3.32
CA TYR A 28 1.56 2.04 -4.34
C TYR A 28 1.67 3.44 -3.76
N GLU A 29 1.40 3.59 -2.45
CA GLU A 29 1.74 4.81 -1.74
C GLU A 29 3.20 4.81 -1.26
N GLY A 30 3.92 5.85 -1.67
CA GLY A 30 5.30 6.09 -1.22
C GLY A 30 6.35 5.19 -1.88
N ASN A 31 5.99 4.41 -2.91
CA ASN A 31 6.87 3.53 -3.68
C ASN A 31 7.74 2.63 -2.78
N LYS A 32 7.12 1.87 -1.89
CA LYS A 32 7.81 0.98 -0.94
C LYS A 32 7.45 -0.47 -1.20
N THR A 33 8.42 -1.35 -0.99
CA THR A 33 8.20 -2.79 -0.93
C THR A 33 8.56 -3.33 0.45
N ALA A 34 7.89 -4.39 0.85
CA ALA A 34 8.22 -5.17 2.03
C ALA A 34 8.39 -6.64 1.65
N LEU A 35 9.44 -7.27 2.15
CA LEU A 35 9.76 -8.67 1.89
C LEU A 35 9.77 -9.42 3.22
N PHE A 36 9.13 -10.59 3.25
CA PHE A 36 9.05 -11.45 4.43
C PHE A 36 9.40 -12.88 4.07
N ASP A 37 10.12 -13.55 4.98
CA ASP A 37 10.33 -15.00 4.94
C ASP A 37 9.28 -15.67 5.85
N LEU A 38 8.28 -16.28 5.22
CA LEU A 38 7.16 -16.92 5.92
C LEU A 38 7.52 -18.29 6.51
N SER A 39 8.67 -18.87 6.17
CA SER A 39 9.13 -20.11 6.81
C SER A 39 9.55 -19.86 8.27
N ASN A 40 10.12 -18.69 8.52
CA ASN A 40 10.62 -18.28 9.83
C ASN A 40 9.75 -17.21 10.52
N ASP A 41 8.99 -16.42 9.76
CA ASP A 41 8.18 -15.31 10.26
C ASP A 41 6.81 -15.23 9.59
N VAL A 42 5.94 -16.19 9.92
CA VAL A 42 4.53 -16.25 9.47
C VAL A 42 3.73 -15.00 9.86
N ARG A 43 4.20 -14.24 10.86
CA ARG A 43 3.53 -13.03 11.36
C ARG A 43 4.00 -11.74 10.67
N GLU A 44 4.90 -11.84 9.68
CA GLU A 44 5.34 -10.72 8.84
C GLU A 44 5.86 -9.53 9.66
N ARG A 45 6.65 -9.82 10.71
CA ARG A 45 7.18 -8.83 11.65
C ARG A 45 8.48 -8.20 11.16
N ASN A 46 9.27 -8.95 10.40
CA ASN A 46 10.62 -8.57 9.99
C ASN A 46 10.66 -8.29 8.50
N ASN A 47 10.69 -7.00 8.13
CA ASN A 47 10.87 -6.62 6.73
C ASN A 47 12.34 -6.81 6.31
N LEU A 48 12.54 -7.70 5.34
CA LEU A 48 13.84 -8.07 4.78
C LEU A 48 14.18 -7.32 3.49
N ALA A 49 13.33 -6.42 2.99
CA ALA A 49 13.53 -5.78 1.68
C ALA A 49 14.86 -5.03 1.56
N VAL A 50 15.32 -4.38 2.64
CA VAL A 50 16.62 -3.70 2.70
C VAL A 50 17.79 -4.68 2.83
N GLN A 51 17.56 -5.82 3.49
CA GLN A 51 18.59 -6.84 3.74
C GLN A 51 18.77 -7.78 2.54
N MET A 52 17.73 -7.97 1.74
CA MET A 52 17.70 -8.84 0.56
C MET A 52 17.14 -8.10 -0.66
N PRO A 53 17.79 -7.03 -1.13
CA PRO A 53 17.27 -6.18 -2.19
C PRO A 53 17.13 -6.92 -3.53
N GLU A 54 18.04 -7.83 -3.83
CA GLU A 54 17.98 -8.65 -5.05
C GLU A 54 16.74 -9.54 -5.07
N LYS A 55 16.41 -10.17 -3.93
CA LYS A 55 15.22 -11.01 -3.81
C LYS A 55 13.93 -10.20 -3.88
N ALA A 56 13.94 -9.01 -3.27
CA ALA A 56 12.82 -8.08 -3.35
C ALA A 56 12.57 -7.64 -4.80
N ALA A 57 13.63 -7.28 -5.54
CA ALA A 57 13.54 -6.88 -6.94
C ALA A 57 13.09 -8.03 -7.86
N GLU A 58 13.57 -9.26 -7.63
CA GLU A 58 13.13 -10.45 -8.36
C GLU A 58 11.61 -10.67 -8.20
N LEU A 59 11.12 -10.67 -6.96
CA LEU A 59 9.70 -10.86 -6.67
C LEU A 59 8.86 -9.68 -7.17
N GLU A 60 9.38 -8.46 -7.13
CA GLU A 60 8.68 -7.28 -7.63
C GLU A 60 8.50 -7.37 -9.15
N ALA A 61 9.55 -7.74 -9.88
CA ALA A 61 9.48 -7.93 -11.32
C ALA A 61 8.47 -9.03 -11.70
N LEU A 62 8.47 -10.15 -10.99
CA LEU A 62 7.50 -11.24 -11.20
C LEU A 62 6.06 -10.81 -10.89
N LEU A 63 5.87 -9.98 -9.85
CA LEU A 63 4.55 -9.42 -9.53
C LEU A 63 4.08 -8.48 -10.64
N ASP A 64 4.93 -7.58 -11.09
CA ASP A 64 4.61 -6.62 -12.16
C ASP A 64 4.30 -7.34 -13.48
N GLU A 65 5.09 -8.34 -13.86
CA GLU A 65 4.85 -9.17 -15.05
C GLU A 65 3.49 -9.87 -14.96
N TYR A 66 3.16 -10.44 -13.80
CA TYR A 66 1.87 -11.10 -13.60
C TYR A 66 0.70 -10.11 -13.71
N LEU A 67 0.80 -8.95 -13.07
CA LEU A 67 -0.26 -7.92 -13.10
C LEU A 67 -0.51 -7.42 -14.52
N VAL A 68 0.55 -7.22 -15.31
CA VAL A 68 0.44 -6.89 -16.74
C VAL A 68 -0.24 -8.03 -17.51
N SER A 69 0.15 -9.29 -17.26
CA SER A 69 -0.39 -10.45 -17.99
C SER A 69 -1.90 -10.65 -17.84
N VAL A 70 -2.46 -10.24 -16.70
CA VAL A 70 -3.90 -10.33 -16.41
C VAL A 70 -4.64 -9.01 -16.66
N ASN A 71 -3.95 -7.99 -17.19
CA ASN A 71 -4.48 -6.64 -17.40
C ASN A 71 -5.12 -6.07 -16.11
N ALA A 72 -4.39 -6.17 -15.00
CA ALA A 72 -4.84 -5.70 -13.69
C ALA A 72 -4.93 -4.16 -13.62
N ASP A 73 -5.93 -3.65 -12.92
CA ASP A 73 -6.11 -2.22 -12.68
C ASP A 73 -5.06 -1.69 -11.70
N LEU A 74 -4.27 -0.69 -12.10
CA LEU A 74 -3.22 -0.14 -11.26
C LEU A 74 -3.57 1.27 -10.78
N PRO A 75 -3.34 1.61 -9.50
CA PRO A 75 -3.37 3.00 -9.05
C PRO A 75 -2.38 3.86 -9.83
N VAL A 76 -2.81 5.08 -10.12
CA VAL A 76 -1.99 6.14 -10.69
C VAL A 76 -1.93 7.29 -9.69
N ALA A 77 -0.81 8.01 -9.62
CA ALA A 77 -0.72 9.22 -8.80
C ALA A 77 -1.76 10.25 -9.26
N ASN A 78 -2.51 10.83 -8.31
CA ASN A 78 -3.44 11.90 -8.62
C ASN A 78 -2.67 13.21 -8.85
N PRO A 79 -2.69 13.80 -10.07
CA PRO A 79 -1.95 15.03 -10.37
C PRO A 79 -2.48 16.25 -9.62
N ASP A 80 -3.75 16.24 -9.19
CA ASP A 80 -4.40 17.33 -8.47
C ASP A 80 -4.25 17.21 -6.94
N TYR A 81 -3.47 16.23 -6.45
CA TYR A 81 -3.27 16.00 -5.03
C TYR A 81 -2.47 17.13 -4.38
N ASP A 82 -3.11 17.87 -3.47
CA ASP A 82 -2.48 18.89 -2.64
C ASP A 82 -2.34 18.37 -1.19
N PRO A 83 -1.12 18.06 -0.71
CA PRO A 83 -0.92 17.54 0.65
C PRO A 83 -1.30 18.56 1.74
N ALA A 84 -1.45 19.85 1.42
CA ALA A 84 -1.94 20.86 2.34
C ALA A 84 -3.48 20.90 2.43
N LYS A 85 -4.18 20.19 1.55
CA LYS A 85 -5.65 20.06 1.52
C LYS A 85 -6.06 18.59 1.48
N PRO A 86 -5.77 17.80 2.53
CA PRO A 86 -6.14 16.40 2.55
C PRO A 86 -7.65 16.27 2.44
N SER A 87 -8.13 15.58 1.40
CA SER A 87 -9.56 15.32 1.23
C SER A 87 -9.94 14.10 2.05
N GLY A 88 -10.02 14.28 3.36
CA GLY A 88 -10.65 13.31 4.23
C GLY A 88 -12.16 13.34 4.02
N PHE A 89 -12.79 12.17 3.91
CA PHE A 89 -14.21 12.07 4.27
C PHE A 89 -14.38 12.74 5.63
N PRO A 90 -15.39 13.60 5.85
CA PRO A 90 -15.65 14.16 7.16
C PRO A 90 -15.97 12.97 8.07
N GLY A 91 -14.96 12.49 8.80
CA GLY A 91 -15.13 11.48 9.81
C GLY A 91 -16.24 11.98 10.70
N ARG A 92 -17.35 11.22 10.79
CA ARG A 92 -18.47 11.52 11.66
C ARG A 92 -17.89 12.00 12.99
N ALA A 93 -18.00 13.30 13.26
CA ALA A 93 -17.54 13.88 14.50
C ALA A 93 -18.18 13.04 15.61
N ARG A 94 -17.35 12.34 16.39
CA ARG A 94 -17.86 11.69 17.60
C ARG A 94 -18.40 12.83 18.45
N ARG A 95 -19.73 12.86 18.66
CA ARG A 95 -20.39 13.82 19.55
C ARG A 95 -19.63 13.81 20.88
N GLY A 96 -18.92 14.90 21.17
CA GLY A 96 -18.13 15.06 22.40
C GLY A 96 -16.63 15.31 22.24
N ALA A 97 -16.07 15.37 21.02
CA ALA A 97 -14.68 15.80 20.83
C ALA A 97 -14.54 17.33 21.00
N ASP A 98 -13.58 17.76 21.82
CA ASP A 98 -13.23 19.16 22.07
C ASP A 98 -12.80 19.84 20.75
N PRO A 99 -13.42 20.98 20.37
CA PRO A 99 -13.12 21.68 19.12
C PRO A 99 -11.68 22.20 19.00
N ASN A 100 -10.89 22.20 20.08
CA ASN A 100 -9.49 22.64 20.06
C ASN A 100 -8.46 21.50 20.02
N VAL A 101 -8.90 20.24 20.00
CA VAL A 101 -7.98 19.11 19.85
C VAL A 101 -7.75 18.87 18.36
N ILE A 102 -6.68 19.47 17.84
CA ILE A 102 -6.10 19.06 16.55
C ILE A 102 -5.53 17.66 16.76
N VAL A 103 -6.33 16.63 16.45
CA VAL A 103 -5.75 15.31 16.24
C VAL A 103 -4.84 15.42 15.02
N PRO A 104 -3.54 15.11 15.11
CA PRO A 104 -2.70 15.10 13.93
C PRO A 104 -3.32 14.10 12.96
N PHE A 105 -3.79 14.60 11.83
CA PHE A 105 -4.22 13.77 10.73
C PHE A 105 -2.98 12.98 10.31
N ASN A 106 -2.94 11.67 10.60
CA ASN A 106 -1.83 10.84 10.20
C ASN A 106 -1.85 10.79 8.66
N THR A 107 -0.95 11.51 8.01
CA THR A 107 -0.83 11.73 6.56
C THR A 107 -0.51 10.47 5.75
N THR A 108 -0.51 9.30 6.39
CA THR A 108 -0.21 8.00 5.77
C THR A 108 -1.43 7.39 5.06
N PHE A 109 -2.63 7.94 5.24
CA PHE A 109 -3.84 7.45 4.59
C PHE A 109 -4.64 8.62 4.04
N ASP A 110 -4.38 8.99 2.79
CA ASP A 110 -5.16 9.99 2.06
C ASP A 110 -5.72 9.37 0.76
N PRO A 111 -7.03 9.07 0.71
CA PRO A 111 -7.63 8.37 -0.43
C PRO A 111 -7.63 9.18 -1.73
N ALA A 112 -7.33 10.48 -1.70
CA ALA A 112 -7.18 11.28 -2.92
C ALA A 112 -5.76 11.31 -3.47
N ARG A 113 -4.81 10.65 -2.83
CA ARG A 113 -3.42 10.62 -3.30
C ARG A 113 -3.25 9.79 -4.57
N LEU A 114 -4.08 8.76 -4.74
CA LEU A 114 -4.09 7.89 -5.91
C LEU A 114 -5.46 7.95 -6.60
N TYR A 115 -5.43 7.92 -7.93
CA TYR A 115 -6.58 7.81 -8.82
C TYR A 115 -6.57 6.42 -9.46
N PHE A 116 -7.75 5.82 -9.63
CA PHE A 116 -7.90 4.51 -10.26
C PHE A 116 -8.67 4.70 -11.57
N PRO A 117 -8.03 4.55 -12.73
CA PRO A 117 -8.74 4.56 -14.00
C PRO A 117 -9.68 3.34 -14.07
N GLU A 118 -10.89 3.56 -14.57
CA GLU A 118 -11.85 2.50 -14.95
C GLU A 118 -11.39 1.73 -16.20
#